data_AF-A0A286HIE9-F1
#
_entry.id   AF-A0A286HIE9-F1
#
_cell.length_a   1.000
_cell.length_b   1.000
_cell.length_c   1.000
_cell.angle_alpha   90.00
_cell.angle_beta   90.00
_cell.angle_gamma   90.00
#
_symmetry.space_group_name_H-M   'P 1'
#
loop_
_entity.id
_entity.type
_entity.pdbx_description
1 polymer ?
#
loop_
_entity_poly.entity_id
_entity_poly.type
_entity_poly.pdbx_seq_one_letter_code
_entity_poly.pdbx_strand_id
1 'polypeptide(L)'
;MDTNIEPASPAPAADQAVALLRALGAEGMAHPGGTLLAHLRRVQARLAVWRARPALQLAGLCHAFYGTDGFPTGLLPVDRRTDLAAVIGAEAEAIVYLYASCDRKATCRSWKRVKRARRSGPHRSRKAGSTRARSSSFAADSSAKSRRSCGSGTTVLAATGR
;
A
#
# COMPACT_ATOMS: atom_id res chain seq x y z
N MET A 1 7.68 -45.69 -2.33
CA MET A 1 7.63 -44.89 -3.57
C MET A 1 7.65 -43.46 -3.11
N ASP A 2 8.85 -42.95 -2.89
CA ASP A 2 9.05 -41.66 -2.24
C ASP A 2 9.22 -40.66 -3.37
N THR A 3 8.11 -40.03 -3.76
CA THR A 3 8.13 -38.92 -4.70
C THR A 3 8.78 -37.72 -4.01
N ASN A 4 10.10 -37.69 -4.05
CA ASN A 4 10.89 -36.52 -3.67
C ASN A 4 10.60 -35.43 -4.71
N ILE A 5 9.57 -34.62 -4.44
CA ILE A 5 9.32 -33.37 -5.15
C ILE A 5 10.41 -32.42 -4.67
N GLU A 6 11.57 -32.47 -5.33
CA GLU A 6 12.59 -31.44 -5.22
C GLU A 6 11.92 -30.08 -5.47
N PRO A 7 12.00 -29.11 -4.54
CA PRO A 7 11.41 -27.81 -4.76
C PRO A 7 12.08 -27.20 -5.98
N ALA A 8 11.30 -26.98 -7.04
CA ALA A 8 11.77 -26.34 -8.25
C ALA A 8 12.55 -25.08 -7.87
N SER A 9 13.79 -24.98 -8.36
CA SER A 9 14.60 -23.77 -8.17
C SER A 9 13.77 -22.54 -8.54
N PRO A 10 13.94 -21.41 -7.84
CA PRO A 10 13.00 -20.28 -7.95
C PRO A 10 12.97 -19.63 -9.35
N ALA A 11 14.02 -19.81 -10.15
CA ALA A 11 14.07 -19.32 -11.54
C ALA A 11 13.13 -20.08 -12.48
N PRO A 12 13.20 -21.43 -12.63
CA PRO A 12 12.27 -22.16 -13.48
C PRO A 12 10.80 -22.02 -13.07
N ALA A 13 10.49 -21.97 -11.77
CA ALA A 13 9.12 -21.72 -11.32
C ALA A 13 8.61 -20.33 -11.74
N ALA A 14 9.46 -19.30 -11.69
CA ALA A 14 9.10 -17.95 -12.14
C ALA A 14 8.84 -17.88 -13.66
N ASP A 15 9.63 -18.59 -14.45
CA ASP A 15 9.45 -18.63 -15.91
C ASP A 15 8.18 -19.38 -16.30
N GLN A 16 7.88 -20.50 -15.65
CA GLN A 16 6.63 -21.23 -15.84
C GLN A 16 5.42 -20.38 -15.42
N ALA A 17 5.51 -19.67 -14.30
CA ALA A 17 4.47 -18.74 -13.87
C ALA A 17 4.24 -17.61 -14.89
N VAL A 18 5.30 -17.05 -15.48
CA VAL A 18 5.18 -16.05 -16.54
C VAL A 18 4.53 -16.62 -17.79
N ALA A 19 4.91 -17.83 -18.20
CA ALA A 19 4.30 -18.50 -19.34
C ALA A 19 2.78 -18.69 -19.12
N LEU A 20 2.39 -19.13 -17.92
CA LEU A 20 0.98 -19.26 -17.54
C LEU A 20 0.26 -17.90 -17.55
N LEU A 21 0.85 -16.85 -16.98
CA LEU A 21 0.30 -15.50 -17.01
C LEU A 21 0.06 -14.99 -18.43
N ARG A 22 0.99 -15.26 -19.36
CA ARG A 22 0.84 -14.93 -20.78
C ARG A 22 -0.29 -15.71 -21.43
N ALA A 23 -0.37 -17.02 -21.19
CA ALA A 23 -1.44 -17.87 -21.70
C ALA A 23 -2.83 -17.40 -21.23
N LEU A 24 -2.90 -16.82 -20.03
CA LEU A 24 -4.12 -16.23 -19.47
C LEU A 24 -4.35 -14.77 -19.90
N GLY A 25 -3.53 -14.22 -20.81
CA GLY A 25 -3.71 -12.90 -21.41
C GLY A 25 -3.18 -11.71 -20.59
N ALA A 26 -2.43 -11.94 -19.50
CA ALA A 26 -1.97 -10.87 -18.60
C ALA A 26 -1.03 -9.86 -19.29
N GLU A 27 -0.41 -10.24 -20.41
CA GLU A 27 0.42 -9.36 -21.22
C GLU A 27 -0.39 -8.30 -21.98
N GLY A 28 -1.67 -8.56 -22.30
CA GLY A 28 -2.58 -7.62 -22.96
C GLY A 28 -3.52 -6.85 -22.02
N MET A 29 -3.63 -7.25 -20.75
CA MET A 29 -4.53 -6.60 -19.80
C MET A 29 -3.98 -5.26 -19.32
N ALA A 30 -4.71 -4.18 -19.59
CA ALA A 30 -4.37 -2.85 -19.10
C ALA A 30 -4.37 -2.81 -17.56
N HIS A 31 -3.31 -2.23 -16.99
CA HIS A 31 -3.13 -2.10 -15.56
C HIS A 31 -2.35 -0.80 -15.24
N PRO A 32 -2.46 -0.21 -14.04
CA PRO A 32 -1.71 1.01 -13.73
C PRO A 32 -0.20 0.90 -14.01
N GLY A 33 0.28 1.77 -14.91
CA GLY A 33 1.68 1.77 -15.36
C GLY A 33 2.03 0.66 -16.36
N GLY A 34 1.08 0.24 -17.21
CA GLY A 34 1.32 -0.64 -18.35
C GLY A 34 0.36 -1.83 -18.41
N THR A 35 0.91 -3.03 -18.41
CA THR A 35 0.15 -4.29 -18.45
C THR A 35 0.16 -4.98 -17.09
N LEU A 36 -0.79 -5.90 -16.86
CA LEU A 36 -0.83 -6.70 -15.64
C LEU A 36 0.47 -7.49 -15.45
N LEU A 37 0.96 -8.16 -16.51
CA LEU A 37 2.22 -8.90 -16.44
C LEU A 37 3.41 -7.99 -16.09
N ALA A 38 3.48 -6.79 -16.67
CA ALA A 38 4.53 -5.83 -16.35
C ALA A 38 4.48 -5.39 -14.88
N HIS A 39 3.27 -5.16 -14.34
CA HIS A 39 3.08 -4.86 -12.93
C HIS A 39 3.57 -6.00 -12.03
N LEU A 40 3.17 -7.24 -12.31
CA LEU A 40 3.51 -8.41 -11.52
C LEU A 40 5.03 -8.66 -11.48
N ARG A 41 5.72 -8.51 -12.62
CA ARG A 41 7.20 -8.58 -12.66
C ARG A 41 7.87 -7.48 -11.81
N ARG A 42 7.35 -6.25 -11.82
CA ARG A 42 7.88 -5.17 -10.97
C ARG A 42 7.71 -5.48 -9.47
N VAL A 43 6.59 -6.11 -9.08
CA VAL A 43 6.36 -6.53 -7.69
C VAL A 43 7.36 -7.61 -7.28
N GLN A 44 7.52 -8.66 -8.08
CA GLN A 44 8.51 -9.71 -7.83
C GLN A 44 9.92 -9.13 -7.68
N ALA A 45 10.34 -8.27 -8.62
CA ALA A 45 11.66 -7.64 -8.58
C ALA A 45 11.85 -6.81 -7.31
N ARG A 46 10.82 -6.08 -6.87
CA ARG A 46 10.88 -5.32 -5.61
C ARG A 46 11.05 -6.24 -4.39
N LEU A 47 10.34 -7.36 -4.35
CA LEU A 47 10.48 -8.35 -3.28
C LEU A 47 11.87 -8.99 -3.29
N ALA A 48 12.45 -9.23 -4.47
CA ALA A 48 13.83 -9.69 -4.61
C ALA A 48 14.84 -8.67 -4.07
N VAL A 49 14.68 -7.39 -4.37
CA VAL A 49 15.51 -6.29 -3.82
C VAL A 49 15.46 -6.27 -2.29
N TRP A 50 14.30 -6.55 -1.70
CA TRP A 50 14.13 -6.65 -0.25
C TRP A 50 14.64 -7.96 0.35
N ARG A 51 15.22 -8.86 -0.46
CA ARG A 51 15.67 -10.19 -0.06
C ARG A 51 14.54 -11.00 0.60
N ALA A 52 13.31 -10.81 0.13
CA ALA A 52 12.19 -11.64 0.54
C ALA A 52 12.47 -13.11 0.23
N ARG A 53 11.92 -14.02 1.02
CA ARG A 53 12.04 -15.46 0.75
C ARG A 53 11.53 -15.81 -0.66
N PRO A 54 12.06 -16.84 -1.34
CA PRO A 54 11.70 -17.16 -2.73
C PRO A 54 10.20 -17.37 -2.96
N ALA A 55 9.52 -18.10 -2.06
CA ALA A 55 8.08 -18.32 -2.13
C ALA A 55 7.27 -17.00 -2.12
N LEU A 56 7.71 -16.00 -1.36
CA LEU A 56 7.03 -14.70 -1.31
C LEU A 56 7.26 -13.90 -2.61
N GLN A 57 8.44 -14.01 -3.22
CA GLN A 57 8.69 -13.39 -4.53
C GLN A 57 7.79 -13.99 -5.61
N LEU A 58 7.68 -15.33 -5.66
CA LEU A 58 6.75 -16.04 -6.57
C LEU A 58 5.29 -15.68 -6.29
N ALA A 59 4.89 -15.62 -5.01
CA ALA A 59 3.56 -15.16 -4.65
C ALA A 59 3.29 -13.73 -5.13
N GLY A 60 4.28 -12.83 -5.05
CA GLY A 60 4.18 -11.47 -5.59
C GLY A 60 3.98 -11.42 -7.11
N LEU A 61 4.63 -12.33 -7.85
CA LEU A 61 4.44 -12.49 -9.29
C LEU A 61 3.03 -13.02 -9.63
N CYS A 62 2.42 -13.81 -8.74
CA CYS A 62 1.13 -14.48 -8.98
C CYS A 62 -0.04 -13.87 -8.21
N HIS A 63 0.14 -12.74 -7.52
CA HIS A 63 -0.84 -12.26 -6.52
C HIS A 63 -2.23 -11.88 -7.07
N ALA A 64 -2.38 -11.76 -8.39
CA ALA A 64 -3.63 -11.40 -9.05
C ALA A 64 -4.42 -12.63 -9.59
N PHE A 65 -3.90 -13.85 -9.42
CA PHE A 65 -4.49 -15.05 -10.04
C PHE A 65 -5.95 -15.29 -9.65
N TYR A 66 -6.31 -15.11 -8.38
CA TYR A 66 -7.68 -15.31 -7.91
C TYR A 66 -8.49 -14.01 -7.83
N GLY A 67 -7.99 -12.95 -8.46
CA GLY A 67 -8.52 -11.61 -8.29
C GLY A 67 -8.18 -11.03 -6.93
N THR A 68 -8.46 -9.74 -6.78
CA THR A 68 -8.29 -8.98 -5.54
C THR A 68 -9.35 -7.89 -5.47
N ASP A 69 -9.48 -7.22 -4.32
CA ASP A 69 -10.36 -6.05 -4.17
C ASP A 69 -10.15 -4.92 -5.20
N GLY A 70 -8.98 -4.82 -5.84
CA GLY A 70 -8.69 -3.85 -6.90
C GLY A 70 -8.67 -4.46 -8.31
N PHE A 71 -8.92 -5.76 -8.42
CA PHE A 71 -8.88 -6.54 -9.65
C PHE A 71 -9.88 -7.72 -9.52
N PRO A 72 -11.19 -7.46 -9.65
CA PRO A 72 -12.23 -8.45 -9.28
C PRO A 72 -12.27 -9.65 -10.23
N THR A 73 -11.81 -9.49 -11.48
CA THR A 73 -11.74 -10.58 -12.44
C THR A 73 -10.44 -11.36 -12.25
N GLY A 74 -10.48 -12.45 -11.48
CA GLY A 74 -9.35 -13.37 -11.38
C GLY A 74 -8.96 -13.98 -12.74
N LEU A 75 -7.68 -14.35 -12.88
CA LEU A 75 -7.16 -15.08 -14.04
C LEU A 75 -7.52 -16.56 -13.99
N LEU A 76 -7.66 -17.12 -12.78
CA LEU A 76 -8.15 -18.47 -12.53
C LEU A 76 -9.24 -18.43 -11.46
N PRO A 77 -10.25 -19.31 -11.58
CA PRO A 77 -11.19 -19.54 -10.48
C PRO A 77 -10.48 -20.25 -9.31
N VAL A 78 -11.03 -20.06 -8.10
CA VAL A 78 -10.43 -20.51 -6.82
C VAL A 78 -10.48 -22.03 -6.65
N ASP A 79 -11.31 -22.75 -7.40
CA ASP A 79 -11.33 -24.21 -7.44
C ASP A 79 -10.11 -24.80 -8.15
N ARG A 80 -9.43 -24.03 -9.00
CA ARG A 80 -8.20 -24.44 -9.72
C ARG A 80 -6.91 -24.10 -8.98
N ARG A 81 -6.95 -24.07 -7.65
CA ARG A 81 -5.78 -23.75 -6.80
C ARG A 81 -4.63 -24.76 -6.93
N THR A 82 -4.97 -26.03 -7.09
CA THR A 82 -3.99 -27.10 -7.29
C THR A 82 -3.15 -26.89 -8.54
N ASP A 83 -3.73 -26.33 -9.60
CA ASP A 83 -3.04 -26.09 -10.87
C ASP A 83 -1.97 -25.01 -10.69
N LEU A 84 -2.28 -23.94 -9.95
CA LEU A 84 -1.28 -22.92 -9.63
C LEU A 84 -0.22 -23.45 -8.67
N ALA A 85 -0.61 -24.21 -7.64
CA ALA A 85 0.32 -24.82 -6.69
C ALA A 85 1.33 -25.74 -7.37
N ALA A 86 0.93 -26.46 -8.41
CA ALA A 86 1.83 -27.30 -9.21
C ALA A 86 2.92 -26.49 -9.94
N VAL A 87 2.67 -25.21 -10.24
CA VAL A 87 3.60 -24.33 -10.95
C VAL A 87 4.51 -23.55 -9.99
N ILE A 88 3.95 -22.98 -8.92
CA ILE A 88 4.70 -22.06 -8.03
C ILE A 88 5.06 -22.68 -6.67
N GLY A 89 4.61 -23.90 -6.40
CA GLY A 89 4.73 -24.57 -5.12
C GLY A 89 3.62 -24.20 -4.14
N ALA A 90 3.36 -25.11 -3.20
CA ALA A 90 2.27 -24.98 -2.23
C ALA A 90 2.40 -23.77 -1.29
N GLU A 91 3.61 -23.42 -0.84
CA GLU A 91 3.82 -22.25 0.04
C GLU A 91 3.47 -20.94 -0.70
N ALA A 92 3.94 -20.77 -1.94
CA ALA A 92 3.68 -19.57 -2.72
C ALA A 92 2.20 -19.43 -3.06
N GLU A 93 1.55 -20.53 -3.46
CA GLU A 93 0.11 -20.55 -3.74
C GLU A 93 -0.71 -20.18 -2.50
N ALA A 94 -0.38 -20.73 -1.33
CA ALA A 94 -1.09 -20.41 -0.08
C ALA A 94 -1.02 -18.90 0.24
N ILE A 95 0.11 -18.25 -0.03
CA ILE A 95 0.26 -16.80 0.13
C ILE A 95 -0.61 -16.03 -0.87
N VAL A 96 -0.67 -16.47 -2.14
CA VAL A 96 -1.54 -15.87 -3.17
C VAL A 96 -3.00 -15.95 -2.76
N TYR A 97 -3.46 -17.14 -2.32
CA TYR A 97 -4.82 -17.35 -1.87
C TYR A 97 -5.17 -16.50 -0.65
N LEU A 98 -4.29 -16.45 0.36
CA LEU A 98 -4.49 -15.63 1.55
C LEU A 98 -4.62 -14.15 1.18
N TYR A 99 -3.77 -13.66 0.28
CA TYR A 99 -3.82 -12.28 -0.19
C TYR A 99 -5.09 -11.96 -0.98
N ALA A 100 -5.54 -12.87 -1.85
CA ALA A 100 -6.78 -12.72 -2.61
C ALA A 100 -8.02 -12.72 -1.71
N SER A 101 -8.00 -13.51 -0.63
CA SER A 101 -9.08 -13.61 0.35
C SER A 101 -9.18 -12.39 1.28
N CYS A 102 -8.18 -11.50 1.28
CA CYS A 102 -8.19 -10.30 2.10
C CYS A 102 -9.12 -9.23 1.51
N ASP A 103 -10.24 -8.98 2.19
CA ASP A 103 -11.03 -7.76 2.00
C ASP A 103 -10.16 -6.55 2.42
N ARG A 104 -9.66 -5.85 1.42
CA ARG A 104 -8.84 -4.65 1.50
C ARG A 104 -9.67 -3.47 2.01
N LYS A 105 -10.99 -3.43 1.81
CA LYS A 105 -11.88 -2.41 2.43
C LYS A 105 -11.97 -2.63 3.94
N ALA A 106 -12.15 -3.85 4.41
CA ALA A 106 -12.16 -4.19 5.83
C ALA A 106 -10.79 -3.91 6.48
N THR A 107 -9.71 -4.32 5.80
CA THR A 107 -8.33 -4.19 6.28
C THR A 107 -7.83 -2.74 6.28
N CYS A 108 -8.12 -1.95 5.24
CA CYS A 108 -7.80 -0.52 5.24
C CYS A 108 -8.62 0.25 6.28
N ARG A 109 -9.86 -0.15 6.55
CA ARG A 109 -10.71 0.48 7.57
C ARG A 109 -10.18 0.20 8.98
N SER A 110 -9.76 -1.03 9.28
CA SER A 110 -9.14 -1.37 10.56
C SER A 110 -7.81 -0.61 10.75
N TRP A 111 -6.98 -0.51 9.70
CA TRP A 111 -5.73 0.25 9.74
C TRP A 111 -5.94 1.75 9.96
N LYS A 112 -6.93 2.37 9.29
CA LYS A 112 -7.31 3.77 9.55
C LYS A 112 -7.76 3.97 10.99
N ARG A 113 -8.44 2.99 11.59
CA ARG A 113 -8.83 2.99 13.01
C ARG A 113 -7.61 2.90 13.93
N VAL A 114 -6.68 1.98 13.66
CA VAL A 114 -5.44 1.82 14.44
C VAL A 114 -4.56 3.08 14.36
N LYS A 115 -4.41 3.69 13.18
CA LYS A 115 -3.70 4.98 13.06
C LYS A 115 -4.39 6.09 13.85
N ARG A 116 -5.72 6.15 13.85
CA ARG A 116 -6.47 7.15 14.62
C ARG A 116 -6.29 6.93 16.11
N ALA A 117 -6.45 5.69 16.60
CA ALA A 117 -6.22 5.34 18.00
C ALA A 117 -4.78 5.62 18.45
N ARG A 118 -3.77 5.39 17.59
CA ARG A 118 -2.37 5.75 17.88
C ARG A 118 -2.11 7.26 17.90
N ARG A 119 -2.84 8.05 17.10
CA ARG A 119 -2.80 9.53 17.16
C ARG A 119 -3.54 10.11 18.36
N SER A 120 -4.51 9.37 18.88
CA SER A 120 -5.36 9.78 20.03
C SER A 120 -4.90 9.20 21.36
N GLY A 121 -3.88 8.33 21.39
CA GLY A 121 -3.29 7.84 22.64
C GLY A 121 -2.62 9.00 23.38
N PRO A 122 -2.78 9.12 24.72
CA PRO A 122 -2.15 10.17 25.47
C PRO A 122 -0.63 10.10 25.27
N HIS A 123 -0.07 11.14 24.64
CA HIS A 123 1.38 11.33 24.58
C HIS A 123 1.85 11.64 26.00
N ARG A 124 2.23 10.61 26.75
CA ARG A 124 2.90 10.77 28.05
C ARG A 124 4.30 11.31 27.78
N SER A 125 4.43 12.64 27.70
CA SER A 125 5.73 13.31 27.71
C SER A 125 6.44 12.96 29.02
N ARG A 126 7.64 12.40 28.91
CA ARG A 126 8.47 11.98 30.04
C ARG A 126 9.57 13.01 30.30
N LYS A 127 9.25 14.30 30.43
CA LYS A 127 10.11 15.39 30.97
C LYS A 127 9.18 16.54 31.45
N ALA A 128 9.36 17.21 32.58
CA ALA A 128 10.49 17.33 33.50
C ALA A 128 9.96 17.60 34.93
N GLY A 129 10.66 17.06 35.94
CA GLY A 129 10.59 17.62 37.28
C GLY A 129 11.20 19.02 37.25
N SER A 130 10.39 20.03 37.54
CA SER A 130 10.86 21.37 37.85
C SER A 130 10.08 21.84 39.07
N THR A 131 10.76 21.91 40.21
CA THR A 131 10.34 22.71 41.35
C THR A 131 11.42 23.76 41.63
N ARG A 132 10.99 25.02 41.49
CA ARG A 132 11.54 26.27 42.08
C ARG A 132 12.85 26.82 41.50
N ALA A 133 13.11 28.14 41.48
CA ALA A 133 12.43 29.32 42.02
C ALA A 133 12.72 30.59 41.17
N ARG A 134 12.03 31.68 41.53
CA ARG A 134 11.90 33.00 40.88
C ARG A 134 13.13 33.92 41.01
N SER A 135 13.01 35.04 40.26
CA SER A 135 13.62 36.39 40.38
C SER A 135 14.78 36.66 39.41
N SER A 136 14.93 37.81 38.76
CA SER A 136 14.42 39.17 39.05
C SER A 136 14.27 40.03 37.77
N SER A 137 13.55 41.13 37.94
CA SER A 137 13.17 42.22 37.03
C SER A 137 14.30 42.93 36.27
N PHE A 138 13.97 43.51 35.10
CA PHE A 138 14.38 44.88 34.75
C PHE A 138 13.35 45.53 33.78
N ALA A 139 13.05 46.82 34.04
CA ALA A 139 12.02 47.68 33.46
C ALA A 139 12.28 48.02 31.98
N ALA A 140 11.26 48.04 31.11
CA ALA A 140 10.44 49.19 30.67
C ALA A 140 11.18 50.26 29.84
N ASP A 141 10.78 50.41 28.56
CA ASP A 141 10.55 51.72 27.97
C ASP A 141 9.43 51.64 26.92
N SER A 142 8.60 52.67 26.91
CA SER A 142 7.41 52.84 26.08
C SER A 142 7.67 53.95 25.06
N SER A 143 7.31 53.73 23.78
CA SER A 143 6.97 54.89 22.94
C SER A 143 5.97 54.54 21.85
N ALA A 144 4.93 55.38 21.79
CA ALA A 144 3.74 55.25 20.99
C ALA A 144 3.78 56.14 19.74
N LYS A 145 3.25 55.65 18.62
CA LYS A 145 2.70 56.40 17.47
C LYS A 145 2.18 55.38 16.46
N SER A 146 1.09 55.53 15.72
CA SER A 146 0.00 56.49 15.63
C SER A 146 -1.07 55.84 14.74
N ARG A 147 -2.32 56.26 14.94
CA ARG A 147 -3.54 55.85 14.23
C ARG A 147 -3.55 56.20 12.73
N ARG A 148 -4.48 55.52 12.03
CA ARG A 148 -5.38 55.92 10.91
C ARG A 148 -5.26 54.95 9.71
N SER A 149 -6.24 54.73 8.84
CA SER A 149 -7.72 54.67 8.86
C SER A 149 -8.14 54.54 7.39
N CYS A 150 -9.26 53.85 7.12
CA CYS A 150 -10.19 54.08 6.00
C CYS A 150 -9.77 53.72 4.56
N GLY A 151 -10.78 53.25 3.80
CA GLY A 151 -10.80 53.19 2.33
C GLY A 151 -11.21 51.84 1.74
N SER A 152 -12.41 51.28 1.97
CA SER A 152 -13.62 51.40 1.12
C SER A 152 -13.41 51.24 -0.40
N GLY A 153 -14.06 50.23 -0.99
CA GLY A 153 -14.21 50.02 -2.43
C GLY A 153 -15.23 48.92 -2.73
N THR A 154 -16.49 49.32 -2.88
CA THR A 154 -17.67 48.50 -3.21
C THR A 154 -17.90 48.46 -4.74
N THR A 155 -18.75 47.52 -5.19
CA THR A 155 -19.60 47.51 -6.43
C THR A 155 -19.16 46.44 -7.46
N VAL A 156 -19.80 45.27 -7.56
CA VAL A 156 -21.09 44.91 -8.22
C VAL A 156 -21.04 45.09 -9.75
N LEU A 157 -21.26 44.01 -10.53
CA LEU A 157 -22.46 43.77 -11.36
C LEU A 157 -22.26 42.56 -12.30
N ALA A 158 -23.34 41.82 -12.50
CA ALA A 158 -23.52 40.65 -13.35
C ALA A 158 -23.62 40.97 -14.85
N ALA A 159 -23.45 39.96 -15.71
CA ALA A 159 -24.20 39.84 -16.96
C ALA A 159 -24.19 38.40 -17.51
N THR A 160 -25.38 37.91 -17.80
CA THR A 160 -25.79 36.68 -18.50
C THR A 160 -25.59 36.74 -20.02
N GLY A 161 -25.54 35.57 -20.66
CA GLY A 161 -25.87 35.38 -22.10
C GLY A 161 -24.96 34.33 -22.74
N ARG A 162 -25.42 33.37 -23.53
CA ARG A 162 -26.74 32.94 -23.97
C ARG A 162 -26.59 31.52 -24.51
#